data_AF-A0A965Y3J9-F1
#
_entry.id   AF-A0A965Y3J9-F1
#
_cell.length_a   1.000
_cell.length_b   1.000
_cell.length_c   1.000
_cell.angle_alpha   90.00
_cell.angle_beta   90.00
_cell.angle_gamma   90.00
#
_symmetry.space_group_name_H-M   'P 1'
#
loop_
_entity.id
_entity.type
_entity.pdbx_description
1 polymer ?
#
loop_
_entity_poly.entity_id
_entity_poly.type
_entity_poly.pdbx_seq_one_letter_code
_entity_poly.pdbx_strand_id
1 'polypeptide(L)'
;MRKTFNPSPGPWRICTEESRADWEIVVDARGHIVANVNTESGPDIPPAVSTKMPAKANAHLIAAAPDLLRELERLENQSGLPLERDDPARVAARTAIRKARGEE
;
A
#
# COMPACT_ATOMS: atom_id res chain seq x y z
N MET A 1 -12.13 11.25 23.82
CA MET A 1 -11.85 11.32 22.37
C MET A 1 -10.69 10.37 22.05
N ARG A 2 -10.94 9.23 21.41
CA ARG A 2 -9.86 8.36 20.93
C ARG A 2 -9.26 9.03 19.69
N LYS A 3 -7.97 9.38 19.75
CA LYS A 3 -7.20 9.82 18.58
C LYS A 3 -7.22 8.68 17.58
N THR A 4 -7.82 8.89 16.41
CA THR A 4 -7.60 8.01 15.26
C THR A 4 -6.14 8.17 14.87
N PHE A 5 -5.38 7.07 14.94
CA PHE A 5 -4.02 7.02 14.44
C PHE A 5 -4.12 7.18 12.92
N ASN A 6 -3.59 8.29 12.39
CA ASN A 6 -3.47 8.51 10.96
C ASN A 6 -2.04 8.08 10.59
N PRO A 7 -1.81 6.84 10.14
CA PRO A 7 -0.50 6.41 9.68
C PRO A 7 -0.15 7.20 8.41
N SER A 8 0.44 8.39 8.62
CA SER A 8 1.09 9.27 7.63
C SER A 8 0.54 9.11 6.20
N PRO A 9 -0.46 9.90 5.79
CA PRO A 9 -1.14 9.77 4.50
C PRO A 9 -0.27 10.32 3.37
N GLY A 10 0.83 9.63 3.08
CA GLY A 10 1.77 9.99 2.03
C GLY A 10 2.38 11.40 2.13
N PRO A 11 3.18 11.80 1.12
CA PRO A 11 3.72 10.93 0.09
C PRO A 11 4.74 9.95 0.67
N TRP A 12 4.69 8.70 0.23
CA TRP A 12 5.72 7.71 0.52
C TRP A 12 6.73 7.67 -0.62
N ARG A 13 7.99 7.41 -0.31
CA ARG A 13 9.09 7.38 -1.27
C ARG A 13 9.87 6.09 -1.15
N ILE A 14 10.46 5.65 -2.26
CA ILE A 14 11.32 4.48 -2.29
C ILE A 14 12.76 4.94 -2.09
N CYS A 15 13.48 4.24 -1.23
CA CYS A 15 14.91 4.36 -1.02
C CYS A 15 15.52 2.95 -1.17
N THR A 16 16.73 2.87 -1.72
CA THR A 16 17.46 1.60 -1.78
C THR A 16 18.23 1.41 -0.48
N GLU A 17 18.23 0.18 0.05
CA GLU A 17 19.03 -0.14 1.23
C GLU A 17 20.53 -0.18 0.87
N GLU A 18 21.34 0.73 1.43
CA GLU A 18 22.78 0.79 1.13
C GLU A 18 23.54 -0.49 1.49
N SER A 19 23.06 -1.22 2.51
CA SER A 19 23.70 -2.46 2.98
C SER A 19 23.29 -3.71 2.19
N ARG A 20 22.19 -3.64 1.43
CA ARG A 20 21.63 -4.74 0.63
C ARG A 20 20.96 -4.19 -0.62
N ALA A 21 21.72 -4.15 -1.71
CA ALA A 21 21.30 -3.54 -2.98
C ALA A 21 20.06 -4.18 -3.63
N ASP A 22 19.63 -5.36 -3.15
CA ASP A 22 18.43 -6.06 -3.61
C ASP A 22 17.18 -5.75 -2.78
N TRP A 23 17.30 -4.97 -1.70
CA TRP A 23 16.19 -4.61 -0.83
C TRP A 23 15.73 -3.17 -1.10
N GLU A 24 14.41 -2.99 -1.11
CA GLU A 24 13.78 -1.70 -1.32
C GLU A 24 13.12 -1.27 -0.01
N ILE A 25 13.33 -0.02 0.39
CA ILE A 25 12.74 0.56 1.59
C ILE A 25 11.72 1.60 1.16
N VAL A 26 10.50 1.50 1.69
CA VAL A 26 9.50 2.56 1.56
C VAL A 26 9.55 3.43 2.81
N VAL A 27 9.73 4.74 2.64
CA VAL A 27 9.81 5.70 3.73
C VAL A 27 8.72 6.77 3.63
N ASP A 28 8.33 7.33 4.78
CA ASP A 28 7.44 8.49 4.85
C ASP A 28 8.18 9.81 4.50
N ALA A 29 7.45 10.92 4.49
CA ALA A 29 8.03 12.23 4.20
C ALA A 29 9.15 12.65 5.19
N ARG A 30 9.17 12.09 6.39
CA ARG A 30 10.15 12.35 7.46
C ARG A 30 11.31 11.36 7.45
N GLY A 31 11.31 10.38 6.53
CA GLY A 31 12.33 9.34 6.43
C GLY A 31 12.13 8.15 7.35
N HIS A 32 10.96 8.02 8.01
CA HIS A 32 10.67 6.82 8.77
C HIS A 32 10.33 5.64 7.85
N ILE A 33 10.81 4.45 8.18
CA ILE A 33 10.52 3.23 7.43
C ILE A 33 9.04 2.87 7.60
N VAL A 34 8.34 2.79 6.47
CA VAL A 34 6.96 2.29 6.35
C VAL A 34 6.97 0.80 6.03
N ALA A 35 7.85 0.37 5.12
CA ALA A 35 8.02 -1.03 4.75
C ALA A 35 9.46 -1.34 4.35
N ASN A 36 9.93 -2.53 4.74
CA ASN A 36 11.11 -3.16 4.16
C ASN A 36 10.61 -4.21 3.16
N VAL A 37 11.03 -4.09 1.90
CA VAL A 37 10.52 -4.90 0.78
C VAL A 37 11.67 -5.73 0.23
N ASN A 38 11.64 -7.01 0.58
CA ASN A 38 12.67 -7.96 0.22
C ASN A 38 12.29 -8.78 -1.02
N THR A 39 13.28 -9.44 -1.61
CA THR A 39 13.14 -10.31 -2.79
C THR A 39 12.62 -11.70 -2.44
N GLU A 40 12.36 -11.96 -1.16
CA GLU A 40 12.28 -13.31 -0.60
C GLU A 40 11.27 -13.36 0.55
N SER A 41 10.27 -14.23 0.47
CA SER A 41 9.30 -14.46 1.54
C SER A 41 9.32 -15.93 1.96
N GLY A 42 9.63 -16.19 3.22
CA GLY A 42 9.61 -17.52 3.83
C GLY A 42 10.64 -17.68 4.96
N PRO A 43 10.54 -18.76 5.75
CA PRO A 43 11.57 -19.08 6.73
C PRO A 43 12.88 -19.44 6.01
N ASP A 44 13.99 -18.91 6.48
CA ASP A 44 15.34 -19.24 6.02
C ASP A 44 15.79 -20.60 6.63
N ILE A 45 14.91 -21.60 6.57
CA ILE A 45 15.08 -22.91 7.21
C ILE A 45 14.84 -24.01 6.16
N PRO A 46 15.87 -24.78 5.77
CA PRO A 46 15.68 -25.94 4.91
C PRO A 46 14.68 -26.95 5.50
N PRO A 47 13.81 -27.61 4.70
CA PRO A 47 13.75 -27.58 3.23
C PRO A 47 12.83 -26.50 2.66
N ALA A 48 12.34 -25.56 3.48
CA ALA A 48 11.46 -24.51 2.99
C ALA A 48 12.26 -23.59 2.06
N VAL A 49 11.87 -23.56 0.78
CA VAL A 49 12.44 -22.62 -0.18
C VAL A 49 11.74 -21.29 -0.04
N SER A 50 12.54 -20.23 0.14
CA SER A 50 12.07 -18.85 0.10
C SER A 50 11.39 -18.59 -1.24
N THR A 51 10.19 -18.01 -1.21
CA THR A 51 9.48 -17.62 -2.44
C THR A 51 10.05 -16.30 -2.92
N LYS A 52 10.51 -16.25 -4.17
CA LYS A 52 11.01 -15.02 -4.76
C LYS A 52 9.87 -14.06 -5.10
N MET A 53 10.00 -12.80 -4.71
CA MET A 53 9.04 -11.73 -5.00
C MET A 53 9.74 -10.54 -5.66
N PRO A 54 9.07 -9.79 -6.56
CA PRO A 54 9.67 -8.64 -7.24
C PRO A 54 9.72 -7.43 -6.30
N ALA A 55 10.76 -7.35 -5.46
CA ALA A 55 10.91 -6.32 -4.42
C ALA A 55 10.62 -4.90 -4.92
N LYS A 56 11.24 -4.51 -6.04
CA LYS A 56 11.04 -3.20 -6.68
C LYS A 56 9.59 -2.93 -7.06
N ALA A 57 8.93 -3.86 -7.75
CA ALA A 57 7.55 -3.69 -8.16
C ALA A 57 6.60 -3.56 -6.96
N ASN A 58 6.84 -4.37 -5.91
CA ASN A 58 6.09 -4.29 -4.66
C ASN A 58 6.32 -2.96 -3.93
N ALA A 59 7.56 -2.47 -3.87
CA ALA A 59 7.88 -1.18 -3.27
C ALA A 59 7.19 -0.02 -4.00
N HIS A 60 7.15 -0.05 -5.35
CA HIS A 60 6.39 0.91 -6.15
C HIS A 60 4.90 0.87 -5.85
N LEU A 61 4.30 -0.32 -5.74
CA LEU A 61 2.88 -0.46 -5.41
C LEU A 61 2.56 0.08 -4.02
N ILE A 62 3.39 -0.25 -3.02
CA ILE A 62 3.24 0.24 -1.65
C ILE A 62 3.36 1.77 -1.64
N ALA A 63 4.42 2.33 -2.24
CA ALA A 63 4.65 3.77 -2.28
C ALA A 63 3.51 4.55 -2.96
N ALA A 64 2.85 3.94 -3.95
CA ALA A 64 1.71 4.53 -4.64
C ALA A 64 0.38 4.42 -3.88
N ALA A 65 0.29 3.60 -2.82
CA ALA A 65 -0.97 3.31 -2.13
C ALA A 65 -1.71 4.56 -1.60
N PRO A 66 -1.05 5.59 -1.02
CA PRO A 66 -1.73 6.81 -0.59
C PRO A 66 -2.37 7.57 -1.76
N ASP A 67 -1.70 7.66 -2.91
CA ASP A 67 -2.23 8.30 -4.11
C ASP A 67 -3.38 7.52 -4.71
N LEU A 68 -3.25 6.19 -4.78
CA LEU A 68 -4.34 5.31 -5.24
C LEU A 68 -5.59 5.45 -4.37
N LEU A 69 -5.43 5.51 -3.04
CA LEU A 69 -6.55 5.73 -2.13
C LEU A 69 -7.21 7.09 -2.38
N ARG A 70 -6.40 8.17 -2.44
CA ARG A 70 -6.88 9.54 -2.69
C ARG A 70 -7.70 9.64 -3.98
N GLU A 71 -7.20 9.06 -5.07
CA GLU A 71 -7.92 9.08 -6.34
C GLU A 71 -9.15 8.16 -6.33
N LEU A 72 -9.12 7.02 -5.65
CA LEU A 72 -10.29 6.16 -5.50
C LEU A 72 -11.42 6.84 -4.70
N GLU A 73 -11.08 7.56 -3.63
CA GLU A 73 -12.04 8.36 -2.86
C GLU A 73 -12.64 9.49 -3.70
N ARG A 74 -11.81 10.15 -4.52
CA ARG A 74 -12.29 11.18 -5.44
C ARG A 74 -13.25 10.60 -6.48
N LEU A 75 -12.92 9.46 -7.07
CA LEU A 75 -13.78 8.75 -8.02
C LEU A 75 -15.12 8.38 -7.37
N GLU A 76 -15.10 7.83 -6.16
CA GLU A 76 -16.34 7.43 -5.49
C GLU A 76 -17.27 8.61 -5.17
N ASN A 77 -16.68 9.77 -4.84
CA ASN A 77 -17.42 11.01 -4.56
C ASN A 77 -17.89 11.76 -5.82
N GLN A 78 -17.42 11.37 -7.02
CA GLN A 78 -17.85 12.01 -8.27
C GLN A 78 -19.26 11.56 -8.65
N SER A 79 -20.18 12.52 -8.73
CA SER A 79 -21.59 12.30 -9.11
C SER A 79 -21.81 11.91 -10.59
N GLY A 80 -20.74 11.74 -11.37
CA GLY A 80 -20.80 11.50 -12.82
C GLY A 80 -20.29 10.13 -13.28
N LEU A 81 -19.89 9.23 -12.37
CA LEU A 81 -19.56 7.87 -12.77
C LEU A 81 -20.87 7.15 -13.17
N PRO A 82 -20.95 6.56 -14.38
CA PRO A 82 -22.13 5.84 -14.87
C PRO A 82 -22.24 4.45 -14.22
N LEU A 83 -21.92 4.36 -12.94
CA LEU A 83 -22.03 3.16 -12.14
C LEU A 83 -23.14 3.37 -11.13
N GLU A 84 -24.16 2.51 -11.21
CA GLU A 84 -25.24 2.44 -10.25
C GLU A 84 -24.71 2.24 -8.83
N ARG A 85 -25.53 2.60 -7.83
CA ARG A 85 -25.13 2.53 -6.42
C ARG A 85 -24.66 1.12 -6.01
N ASP A 86 -25.31 0.11 -6.56
CA ASP A 86 -25.10 -1.31 -6.25
C ASP A 86 -24.23 -2.01 -7.31
N ASP A 87 -23.62 -1.24 -8.22
CA ASP A 87 -22.65 -1.75 -9.17
C ASP A 87 -21.50 -2.46 -8.41
N PRO A 88 -21.13 -3.70 -8.78
CA PRO A 88 -20.08 -4.45 -8.08
C PRO A 88 -18.74 -3.70 -7.96
N ALA A 89 -18.35 -2.92 -8.97
CA ALA A 89 -17.13 -2.14 -8.93
C ALA A 89 -17.21 -1.01 -7.89
N ARG A 90 -18.38 -0.37 -7.75
CA ARG A 90 -18.62 0.65 -6.74
C ARG A 90 -18.64 0.07 -5.32
N VAL A 91 -19.25 -1.10 -5.14
CA VAL A 91 -19.23 -1.84 -3.87
C VAL A 91 -17.80 -2.24 -3.49
N ALA A 92 -17.01 -2.72 -4.45
CA ALA A 92 -15.60 -3.06 -4.25
C ALA A 92 -14.76 -1.83 -3.88
N ALA A 93 -14.94 -0.69 -4.57
CA ALA A 93 -14.26 0.57 -4.28
C ALA A 93 -14.53 1.05 -2.85
N ARG A 94 -15.80 1.10 -2.42
CA ARG A 94 -16.19 1.45 -1.04
C ARG A 94 -15.56 0.52 -0.02
N THR A 95 -15.55 -0.78 -0.31
CA THR A 95 -14.93 -1.79 0.56
C THR A 95 -13.42 -1.57 0.68
N ALA A 96 -12.74 -1.28 -0.42
CA ALA A 96 -11.31 -1.00 -0.43
C ALA A 96 -10.97 0.29 0.36
N ILE A 97 -11.76 1.36 0.19
CA ILE A 97 -11.59 2.61 0.95
C ILE A 97 -11.75 2.35 2.45
N ARG A 98 -12.81 1.65 2.86
CA ARG A 98 -13.05 1.28 4.27
C ARG A 98 -11.88 0.50 4.87
N LYS A 99 -11.40 -0.54 4.15
CA LYS A 99 -10.22 -1.32 4.57
C LYS A 99 -8.98 -0.44 4.72
N ALA A 100 -8.71 0.45 3.76
CA ALA A 100 -7.55 1.33 3.81
C ALA A 100 -7.58 2.33 4.98
N ARG A 101 -8.78 2.70 5.46
CA ARG A 101 -8.98 3.53 6.65
C ARG A 101 -8.99 2.76 7.97
N GLY A 102 -8.97 1.42 7.92
CA GLY A 102 -9.16 0.58 9.11
C GLY A 102 -10.59 0.58 9.65
N GLU A 103 -11.57 0.88 8.78
CA GLU A 103 -13.00 0.86 9.10
C GLU A 103 -13.57 -0.51 8.70
N GLU A 104 -13.61 -1.47 9.63
CA GLU A 104 -14.27 -2.77 9.39
C GLU A 104 -15.77 -2.66 9.13
#